data_AF-A0A1J9QEB6-F1
#
_entry.id   AF-A0A1J9QEB6-F1
#
_cell.length_a   1.000
_cell.length_b   1.000
_cell.length_c   1.000
_cell.angle_alpha   90.00
_cell.angle_beta   90.00
_cell.angle_gamma   90.00
#
_symmetry.space_group_name_H-M   'P 1'
#
loop_
_entity.id
_entity.type
_entity.pdbx_description
1 polymer ?
#
loop_
_entity_poly.entity_id
_entity_poly.type
_entity_poly.pdbx_seq_one_letter_code
_entity_poly.pdbx_strand_id
1 'polypeptide(L)'
;MPSPVEPRPSNSNSNIALPHNNEDIKADIEKLRTIFASKRITPPLGWPAVNAFESRNGIILPEPYRTFVAEIANGCPDGPPHYGLESISTNYGDDRNDPEEGRLALPFPLTRRWIWEDDPELPEGFPSSAVDEEGEADIFGRGCLDLGTEGCGMHWYLIISGEQRGQIWHLAGEGAAPFAGPFGFTTAQQGFAGWVFHWASGKDLMVGSDEDHVDDEDELEGGDLS
;
A
#
# COMPACT_ATOMS: atom_id res chain seq x y z
N MET A 1 -0.70 6.61 58.40
CA MET A 1 -0.56 5.52 57.41
C MET A 1 -1.52 5.81 56.28
N PRO A 2 -1.07 5.99 55.03
CA PRO A 2 -1.97 6.24 53.91
C PRO A 2 -2.50 4.92 53.34
N SER A 3 -3.77 4.91 52.93
CA SER A 3 -4.48 3.78 52.32
C SER A 3 -3.87 3.38 50.97
N PRO A 4 -3.98 2.11 50.53
CA PRO A 4 -3.49 1.69 49.23
C PRO A 4 -4.38 2.24 48.11
N VAL A 5 -3.76 2.87 47.11
CA VAL A 5 -4.42 3.28 45.86
C VAL A 5 -4.57 2.05 44.98
N GLU A 6 -5.80 1.62 44.70
CA GLU A 6 -6.05 0.58 43.70
C GLU A 6 -5.72 1.10 42.29
N PRO A 7 -5.03 0.30 41.45
CA PRO A 7 -4.76 0.70 40.08
C PRO A 7 -6.05 0.65 39.24
N ARG A 8 -6.36 1.76 38.55
CA ARG A 8 -7.41 1.81 37.52
C ARG A 8 -7.09 0.82 36.38
N PRO A 9 -8.10 0.16 35.80
CA PRO A 9 -7.88 -0.67 34.62
C PRO A 9 -7.41 0.20 33.46
N SER A 10 -6.25 -0.16 32.90
CA SER A 10 -5.70 0.41 31.69
C SER A 10 -6.60 0.02 30.52
N ASN A 11 -7.29 0.99 29.92
CA ASN A 11 -8.01 0.80 28.67
C ASN A 11 -6.97 0.72 27.54
N SER A 12 -6.48 -0.49 27.25
CA SER A 12 -5.75 -0.77 26.02
C SER A 12 -6.74 -0.79 24.87
N ASN A 13 -6.93 0.35 24.21
CA ASN A 13 -7.46 0.39 22.85
C ASN A 13 -6.37 -0.11 21.91
N SER A 14 -6.27 -1.44 21.79
CA SER A 14 -5.49 -2.12 20.78
C SER A 14 -6.25 -2.03 19.46
N ASN A 15 -6.07 -0.94 18.70
CA ASN A 15 -6.35 -0.97 17.26
C ASN A 15 -5.22 -1.73 16.56
N ILE A 16 -5.18 -3.04 16.79
CA ILE A 16 -4.42 -3.98 15.96
C ILE A 16 -5.25 -4.14 14.69
N ALA A 17 -4.65 -3.79 13.54
CA ALA A 17 -5.22 -4.10 12.24
C ALA A 17 -5.66 -5.57 12.23
N LEU A 18 -6.97 -5.81 12.13
CA LEU A 18 -7.53 -7.16 12.12
C LEU A 18 -6.87 -7.93 10.96
N PRO A 19 -6.37 -9.16 11.18
CA PRO A 19 -5.96 -9.98 10.05
C PRO A 19 -7.20 -10.20 9.18
N HIS A 20 -7.11 -9.83 7.90
CA HIS A 20 -8.11 -10.22 6.90
C HIS A 20 -8.35 -11.72 7.03
N ASN A 21 -9.59 -12.13 7.32
CA ASN A 21 -9.88 -13.54 7.47
C ASN A 21 -9.79 -14.23 6.11
N ASN A 22 -9.56 -15.54 6.08
CA ASN A 22 -9.38 -16.31 4.84
C ASN A 22 -10.52 -16.15 3.83
N GLU A 23 -11.75 -15.88 4.30
CA GLU A 23 -12.89 -15.64 3.41
C GLU A 23 -12.82 -14.27 2.71
N ASP A 24 -12.34 -13.22 3.40
CA ASP A 24 -12.15 -11.90 2.80
C ASP A 24 -11.04 -11.97 1.73
N ILE A 25 -9.95 -12.69 2.03
CA ILE A 25 -8.85 -12.92 1.09
C ILE A 25 -9.35 -13.65 -0.17
N LYS A 26 -10.19 -14.68 -0.03
CA LYS A 26 -10.79 -15.38 -1.17
C LYS A 26 -11.68 -14.47 -2.01
N ALA A 27 -12.52 -13.66 -1.36
CA ALA A 27 -13.39 -12.70 -2.05
C ALA A 27 -12.57 -11.66 -2.82
N ASP A 28 -11.49 -11.16 -2.20
CA ASP A 28 -10.55 -10.24 -2.83
C ASP A 28 -9.90 -10.88 -4.07
N ILE A 29 -9.40 -12.12 -3.96
CA ILE A 29 -8.80 -12.87 -5.07
C ILE A 29 -9.78 -13.03 -6.24
N GLU A 30 -11.04 -13.36 -5.98
CA GLU A 30 -12.05 -13.54 -7.03
C GLU A 30 -12.37 -12.22 -7.75
N LYS A 31 -12.46 -11.13 -6.99
CA LYS A 31 -12.66 -9.80 -7.57
C LYS A 31 -11.44 -9.35 -8.37
N LEU A 32 -10.22 -9.64 -7.90
CA LEU A 32 -8.99 -9.42 -8.67
C LEU A 32 -9.01 -10.20 -9.98
N ARG A 33 -9.39 -11.49 -9.99
CA ARG A 33 -9.54 -12.27 -11.24
C ARG A 33 -10.49 -11.60 -12.22
N THR A 34 -11.63 -11.12 -11.73
CA THR A 34 -12.62 -10.42 -12.55
C THR A 34 -12.07 -9.15 -13.17
N ILE A 35 -11.36 -8.32 -12.38
CA ILE A 35 -10.77 -7.06 -12.85
C ILE A 35 -9.72 -7.28 -13.93
N PHE A 36 -8.87 -8.30 -13.78
CA PHE A 36 -7.75 -8.54 -14.68
C PHE A 36 -8.08 -9.46 -15.87
N ALA A 37 -9.25 -10.12 -15.90
CA ALA A 37 -9.64 -11.05 -16.95
C ALA A 37 -9.62 -10.46 -18.38
N SER A 38 -9.90 -9.17 -18.52
CA SER A 38 -9.90 -8.46 -19.81
C SER A 38 -8.67 -7.57 -20.04
N LYS A 39 -7.74 -7.55 -19.08
CA LYS A 39 -6.56 -6.68 -19.12
C LYS A 39 -5.40 -7.36 -19.84
N ARG A 40 -4.51 -6.55 -20.39
CA ARG A 40 -3.23 -7.03 -20.88
C ARG A 40 -2.30 -7.24 -19.70
N ILE A 41 -2.04 -8.49 -19.37
CA ILE A 41 -1.24 -8.89 -18.20
C ILE A 41 0.07 -9.52 -18.63
N THR A 42 1.09 -9.36 -17.78
CA THR A 42 2.22 -10.29 -17.74
C THR A 42 1.69 -11.59 -17.12
N PRO A 43 1.91 -12.76 -17.75
CA PRO A 43 1.42 -14.03 -17.23
C PRO A 43 1.85 -14.27 -15.77
N PRO A 44 0.99 -14.91 -14.94
CA PRO A 44 1.35 -15.22 -13.57
C PRO A 44 2.60 -16.11 -13.50
N LEU A 45 3.41 -15.92 -12.46
CA LEU A 45 4.67 -16.64 -12.26
C LEU A 45 4.48 -18.12 -11.98
N GLY A 46 3.36 -18.49 -11.37
CA GLY A 46 3.15 -19.80 -10.78
C GLY A 46 3.84 -19.95 -9.43
N TRP A 47 3.28 -20.82 -8.59
CA TRP A 47 3.78 -21.09 -7.23
C TRP A 47 5.27 -21.46 -7.14
N PRO A 48 5.86 -22.26 -8.05
CA PRO A 48 7.28 -22.58 -7.96
C PRO A 48 8.19 -21.35 -8.02
N ALA A 49 7.90 -20.41 -8.92
CA ALA A 49 8.67 -19.20 -9.09
C ALA A 49 8.44 -18.20 -7.94
N VAL A 50 7.20 -18.08 -7.46
CA VAL A 50 6.89 -17.29 -6.26
C VAL A 50 7.64 -17.83 -5.04
N ASN A 51 7.58 -19.13 -4.78
CA ASN A 51 8.30 -19.75 -3.66
C ASN A 51 9.83 -19.57 -3.77
N ALA A 52 10.38 -19.59 -4.99
CA ALA A 52 11.79 -19.35 -5.23
C ALA A 52 12.17 -17.88 -4.94
N PHE A 53 11.33 -16.92 -5.35
CA PHE A 53 11.50 -15.50 -5.02
C PHE A 53 11.43 -15.26 -3.50
N GLU A 54 10.44 -15.85 -2.83
CA GLU A 54 10.26 -15.81 -1.38
C GLU A 54 11.48 -16.38 -0.63
N SER A 55 11.93 -17.56 -1.03
CA SER A 55 13.07 -18.26 -0.41
C SER A 55 14.38 -17.49 -0.58
N ARG A 56 14.61 -16.91 -1.76
CA ARG A 56 15.79 -16.09 -2.05
C ARG A 56 15.86 -14.85 -1.19
N ASN A 57 14.73 -14.18 -1.01
CA ASN A 57 14.65 -12.92 -0.27
C ASN A 57 14.41 -13.11 1.24
N GLY A 58 14.18 -14.34 1.71
CA GLY A 58 13.88 -14.63 3.12
C GLY A 58 12.56 -14.03 3.59
N ILE A 59 11.58 -13.90 2.69
CA ILE A 59 10.28 -13.28 2.95
C ILE A 59 9.14 -14.21 2.54
N ILE A 60 7.93 -13.87 2.97
CA ILE A 60 6.69 -14.37 2.38
C ILE A 60 5.91 -13.15 1.91
N LEU A 61 5.44 -13.16 0.66
CA LEU A 61 4.64 -12.05 0.12
C LEU A 61 3.32 -11.95 0.90
N PRO A 62 2.78 -10.73 1.11
CA PRO A 62 1.48 -10.57 1.77
C PRO A 62 0.35 -11.03 0.83
N GLU A 63 -0.65 -11.69 1.40
CA GLU A 63 -1.92 -11.90 0.68
C GLU A 63 -2.71 -10.59 0.62
N PRO A 64 -3.52 -10.36 -0.42
CA PRO A 64 -3.77 -11.27 -1.56
C PRO A 64 -2.75 -11.15 -2.71
N TYR A 65 -1.74 -10.28 -2.59
CA TYR A 65 -0.74 -10.06 -3.64
C TYR A 65 0.04 -11.34 -3.99
N ARG A 66 0.39 -12.14 -2.97
CA ARG A 66 1.06 -13.43 -3.13
C ARG A 66 0.30 -14.37 -4.08
N THR A 67 -0.99 -14.58 -3.85
CA THR A 67 -1.82 -15.40 -4.76
C THR A 67 -2.03 -14.72 -6.11
N PHE A 68 -2.16 -13.39 -6.13
CA PHE A 68 -2.30 -12.63 -7.38
C PHE A 68 -1.13 -12.86 -8.35
N VAL A 69 0.11 -12.73 -7.89
CA VAL A 69 1.29 -12.97 -8.74
C VAL A 69 1.50 -14.44 -9.10
N ALA A 70 1.06 -15.35 -8.24
CA ALA A 70 1.13 -16.78 -8.48
C ALA A 70 0.12 -17.27 -9.53
N GLU A 71 -1.09 -16.68 -9.57
CA GLU A 71 -2.24 -17.29 -10.26
C GLU A 71 -3.05 -16.36 -11.16
N ILE A 72 -2.87 -15.04 -11.09
CA ILE A 72 -3.67 -14.06 -11.84
C ILE A 72 -2.81 -13.33 -12.86
N ALA A 73 -1.81 -12.57 -12.39
CA ALA A 73 -0.92 -11.78 -13.24
C ALA A 73 0.37 -11.45 -12.50
N ASN A 74 1.52 -11.48 -13.19
CA ASN A 74 2.77 -10.99 -12.61
C ASN A 74 2.91 -9.47 -12.78
N GLY A 75 2.11 -8.84 -13.63
CA GLY A 75 2.18 -7.41 -13.93
C GLY A 75 1.09 -7.02 -14.91
N CYS A 76 0.87 -5.73 -15.10
CA CYS A 76 -0.18 -5.24 -15.98
C CYS A 76 0.15 -3.83 -16.47
N PRO A 77 0.62 -3.66 -17.72
CA PRO A 77 0.98 -2.35 -18.25
C PRO A 77 -0.18 -1.34 -18.32
N ASP A 78 -1.43 -1.85 -18.32
CA ASP A 78 -2.65 -1.03 -18.29
C ASP A 78 -3.32 -1.06 -16.89
N GLY A 79 -2.60 -1.55 -15.87
CA GLY A 79 -3.00 -1.62 -14.47
C GLY A 79 -2.58 -0.37 -13.69
N PRO A 80 -2.86 -0.29 -12.38
CA PRO A 80 -2.33 0.78 -11.55
C PRO A 80 -0.84 0.54 -11.24
N PRO A 81 -0.03 1.59 -11.06
CA PRO A 81 -0.33 3.04 -11.23
C PRO A 81 -0.32 3.51 -12.70
N HIS A 82 -0.30 4.83 -12.98
CA HIS A 82 -0.41 5.39 -14.34
C HIS A 82 0.49 4.73 -15.41
N TYR A 83 1.70 4.29 -15.05
CA TYR A 83 2.63 3.61 -15.97
C TYR A 83 2.60 2.08 -15.91
N GLY A 84 1.60 1.51 -15.25
CA GLY A 84 1.36 0.08 -15.16
C GLY A 84 1.93 -0.56 -13.90
N LEU A 85 1.39 -1.75 -13.61
CA LEU A 85 1.82 -2.61 -12.52
C LEU A 85 3.09 -3.37 -12.93
N GLU A 86 4.15 -3.16 -12.16
CA GLU A 86 5.46 -3.77 -12.37
C GLU A 86 5.47 -5.27 -12.11
N SER A 87 6.39 -5.95 -12.79
CA SER A 87 6.55 -7.40 -12.69
C SER A 87 7.59 -7.81 -11.66
N ILE A 88 7.33 -8.87 -10.91
CA ILE A 88 8.38 -9.48 -10.09
C ILE A 88 9.38 -10.15 -11.03
N SER A 89 10.64 -9.70 -10.98
CA SER A 89 11.74 -10.36 -11.69
C SER A 89 12.13 -11.65 -10.97
N THR A 90 12.28 -12.74 -11.73
CA THR A 90 12.78 -14.01 -11.22
C THR A 90 14.29 -14.17 -11.41
N ASN A 91 14.95 -13.27 -12.14
CA ASN A 91 16.37 -13.35 -12.53
C ASN A 91 17.17 -12.20 -11.93
N TYR A 92 18.30 -12.52 -11.26
CA TYR A 92 19.24 -11.50 -10.75
C TYR A 92 19.73 -10.59 -11.88
N GLY A 93 19.59 -9.28 -11.69
CA GLY A 93 20.23 -8.26 -12.53
C GLY A 93 19.68 -8.10 -13.95
N ASP A 94 18.52 -8.71 -14.26
CA ASP A 94 17.82 -8.55 -15.55
C ASP A 94 16.88 -7.34 -15.56
N ASP A 95 16.49 -6.87 -14.37
CA ASP A 95 15.55 -5.75 -14.20
C ASP A 95 16.09 -4.69 -13.23
N ARG A 96 15.76 -3.42 -13.48
CA ARG A 96 16.05 -2.28 -12.60
C ARG A 96 15.26 -2.34 -11.29
N ASN A 97 14.22 -3.16 -11.23
CA ASN A 97 13.31 -3.28 -10.10
C ASN A 97 13.62 -4.46 -9.15
N ASP A 98 14.76 -5.16 -9.31
CA ASP A 98 15.17 -6.19 -8.34
C ASP A 98 15.67 -5.48 -7.07
N PRO A 99 14.97 -5.61 -5.92
CA PRO A 99 15.42 -4.97 -4.68
C PRO A 99 16.78 -5.54 -4.28
N GLU A 100 17.66 -4.68 -3.75
CA GLU A 100 18.98 -5.14 -3.33
C GLU A 100 18.83 -6.30 -2.32
N GLU A 101 19.77 -7.25 -2.41
CA GLU A 101 19.69 -8.51 -1.69
C GLU A 101 19.47 -8.30 -0.19
N GLY A 102 18.40 -8.92 0.35
CA GLY A 102 18.05 -8.85 1.77
C GLY A 102 17.26 -7.61 2.20
N ARG A 103 17.12 -6.57 1.36
CA ARG A 103 16.39 -5.35 1.77
C ARG A 103 14.90 -5.60 2.00
N LEU A 104 14.27 -6.53 1.28
CA LEU A 104 12.85 -6.88 1.49
C LEU A 104 12.57 -7.49 2.88
N ALA A 105 13.56 -8.13 3.51
CA ALA A 105 13.41 -8.74 4.82
C ALA A 105 13.58 -7.73 5.96
N LEU A 106 14.15 -6.56 5.69
CA LEU A 106 14.27 -5.49 6.68
C LEU A 106 12.88 -4.89 6.98
N PRO A 107 12.58 -4.53 8.23
CA PRO A 107 11.29 -3.92 8.54
C PRO A 107 11.18 -2.52 7.93
N PHE A 108 10.08 -2.25 7.23
CA PHE A 108 9.72 -0.91 6.79
C PHE A 108 9.53 0.01 8.02
N PRO A 109 10.17 1.19 8.06
CA PRO A 109 10.32 1.94 9.31
C PRO A 109 9.17 2.89 9.64
N LEU A 110 8.31 3.24 8.67
CA LEU A 110 7.23 4.21 8.88
C LEU A 110 5.94 3.54 9.34
N THR A 111 5.27 4.16 10.30
CA THR A 111 3.94 3.75 10.81
C THR A 111 2.86 4.81 10.57
N ARG A 112 3.25 6.01 10.15
CA ARG A 112 2.39 7.14 9.81
C ARG A 112 2.96 7.92 8.63
N ARG A 113 2.13 8.77 8.01
CA ARG A 113 2.57 9.75 7.01
C ARG A 113 3.69 10.61 7.56
N TRP A 114 4.68 10.87 6.73
CA TRP A 114 5.79 11.78 6.98
C TRP A 114 6.08 12.60 5.72
N ILE A 115 6.01 13.93 5.84
CA ILE A 115 6.33 14.90 4.77
C ILE A 115 7.66 15.53 5.17
N TRP A 116 8.70 15.34 4.35
CA TRP A 116 10.05 15.73 4.73
C TRP A 116 10.20 17.25 4.86
N GLU A 117 9.47 18.01 4.03
CA GLU A 117 9.52 19.48 4.05
C GLU A 117 8.85 20.08 5.30
N ASP A 118 7.79 19.44 5.79
CA ASP A 118 7.04 19.91 6.96
C ASP A 118 7.75 19.53 8.28
N ASP A 119 8.42 18.37 8.30
CA ASP A 119 9.08 17.80 9.46
C ASP A 119 10.42 17.19 9.02
N PRO A 120 11.50 17.97 8.90
CA PRO A 120 12.77 17.50 8.34
C PRO A 120 13.54 16.57 9.30
N GLU A 121 13.14 16.49 10.56
CA GLU A 121 13.76 15.64 11.56
C GLU A 121 13.18 14.22 11.52
N LEU A 122 13.98 13.24 11.94
CA LEU A 122 13.48 11.87 12.08
C LEU A 122 12.30 11.81 13.05
N PRO A 123 11.19 11.13 12.70
CA PRO A 123 10.05 10.99 13.59
C PRO A 123 10.43 10.45 14.97
N GLU A 124 9.73 10.90 16.03
CA GLU A 124 9.93 10.34 17.36
C GLU A 124 9.74 8.80 17.35
N GLY A 125 10.72 8.09 17.89
CA GLY A 125 10.71 6.62 17.90
C GLY A 125 11.10 5.96 16.58
N PHE A 126 11.61 6.73 15.60
CA PHE A 126 12.12 6.18 14.35
C PHE A 126 13.23 5.14 14.63
N PRO A 127 13.17 3.94 14.01
CA PRO A 127 14.06 2.86 14.36
C PRO A 127 15.50 3.17 13.95
N SER A 128 16.42 3.15 14.91
CA SER A 128 17.85 3.42 14.66
C SER A 128 18.48 2.45 13.65
N SER A 129 17.90 1.27 13.45
CA SER A 129 18.32 0.32 12.43
C SER A 129 18.01 0.75 11.00
N ALA A 130 17.15 1.75 10.81
CA ALA A 130 16.77 2.32 9.51
C ALA A 130 17.31 3.74 9.34
N VAL A 131 18.40 4.06 10.04
CA VAL A 131 19.17 5.29 9.87
C VAL A 131 20.50 4.88 9.26
N ASP A 132 20.92 5.55 8.19
CA ASP A 132 22.19 5.28 7.51
C ASP A 132 23.40 5.88 8.24
N GLU A 133 24.59 5.77 7.64
CA GLU A 133 25.84 6.24 8.25
C GLU A 133 25.91 7.77 8.32
N GLU A 134 25.17 8.46 7.46
CA GLU A 134 25.03 9.91 7.38
C GLU A 134 23.99 10.47 8.35
N GLY A 135 23.17 9.62 8.96
CA GLY A 135 22.11 10.01 9.87
C GLY A 135 20.76 10.23 9.19
N GLU A 136 20.63 9.86 7.93
CA GLU A 136 19.43 10.02 7.11
C GLU A 136 18.55 8.76 7.17
N ALA A 137 17.28 8.92 6.79
CA ALA A 137 16.30 7.83 6.85
C ALA A 137 16.50 6.83 5.67
N ASP A 138 16.89 5.59 5.99
CA ASP A 138 16.98 4.46 5.05
C ASP A 138 15.59 3.86 4.78
N ILE A 139 14.81 4.51 3.90
CA ILE A 139 13.41 4.12 3.62
C ILE A 139 13.28 3.38 2.27
N PHE A 140 13.87 3.92 1.20
CA PHE A 140 13.63 3.44 -0.15
C PHE A 140 14.16 2.02 -0.36
N GLY A 141 13.28 1.10 -0.77
CA GLY A 141 13.60 -0.32 -0.95
C GLY A 141 13.76 -1.12 0.35
N ARG A 142 13.60 -0.52 1.53
CA ARG A 142 13.63 -1.24 2.82
C ARG A 142 12.26 -1.84 3.11
N GLY A 143 12.16 -3.16 3.11
CA GLY A 143 10.94 -3.87 3.51
C GLY A 143 9.74 -3.64 2.59
N CYS A 144 9.96 -3.10 1.39
CA CYS A 144 8.91 -2.76 0.44
C CYS A 144 9.29 -3.16 -0.99
N LEU A 145 8.27 -3.52 -1.78
CA LEU A 145 8.38 -3.94 -3.17
C LEU A 145 7.73 -2.87 -4.05
N ASP A 146 8.46 -2.38 -5.05
CA ASP A 146 7.95 -1.41 -6.02
C ASP A 146 6.87 -2.05 -6.90
N LEU A 147 5.70 -1.43 -6.96
CA LEU A 147 4.59 -1.83 -7.83
C LEU A 147 4.50 -0.98 -9.10
N GLY A 148 5.23 0.12 -9.18
CA GLY A 148 5.24 1.01 -10.34
C GLY A 148 5.13 2.48 -9.97
N THR A 149 5.17 3.31 -11.02
CA THR A 149 5.25 4.77 -10.89
C THR A 149 4.01 5.50 -11.43
N GLU A 150 3.68 6.63 -10.79
CA GLU A 150 2.76 7.65 -11.32
C GLU A 150 3.48 8.67 -12.22
N GLY A 151 4.80 8.59 -12.34
CA GLY A 151 5.68 9.59 -12.96
C GLY A 151 6.35 10.50 -11.92
N CYS A 152 7.27 11.37 -12.37
CA CYS A 152 7.96 12.37 -11.53
C CYS A 152 8.63 11.84 -10.25
N GLY A 153 9.01 10.55 -10.20
CA GLY A 153 9.62 9.96 -9.00
C GLY A 153 8.62 9.55 -7.91
N MET A 154 7.32 9.53 -8.24
CA MET A 154 6.25 9.04 -7.37
C MET A 154 6.01 7.55 -7.61
N HIS A 155 6.14 6.73 -6.57
CA HIS A 155 6.06 5.27 -6.68
C HIS A 155 5.15 4.67 -5.61
N TRP A 156 4.51 3.55 -5.98
CA TRP A 156 3.66 2.79 -5.08
C TRP A 156 4.37 1.53 -4.56
N TYR A 157 4.58 1.58 -3.25
CA TYR A 157 5.02 0.62 -2.26
C TYR A 157 4.08 -0.53 -1.89
N LEU A 158 4.36 -1.81 -2.14
CA LEU A 158 3.80 -2.88 -1.30
C LEU A 158 4.73 -3.15 -0.11
N ILE A 159 4.24 -2.99 1.12
CA ILE A 159 5.04 -3.30 2.30
C ILE A 159 5.07 -4.81 2.56
N ILE A 160 6.27 -5.37 2.60
CA ILE A 160 6.54 -6.81 2.74
C ILE A 160 6.85 -7.19 4.19
N SER A 161 7.59 -6.33 4.90
CA SER A 161 8.15 -6.61 6.23
C SER A 161 7.97 -5.42 7.16
N GLY A 162 7.71 -5.67 8.44
CA GLY A 162 7.46 -4.64 9.45
C GLY A 162 5.99 -4.51 9.83
N GLU A 163 5.67 -3.48 10.62
CA GLU A 163 4.32 -3.28 11.20
C GLU A 163 3.26 -3.00 10.13
N GLN A 164 3.64 -2.35 9.04
CA GLN A 164 2.75 -2.00 7.94
C GLN A 164 2.62 -3.10 6.88
N ARG A 165 3.03 -4.33 7.18
CA ARG A 165 3.01 -5.44 6.21
C ARG A 165 1.64 -5.62 5.55
N GLY A 166 1.64 -5.72 4.22
CA GLY A 166 0.45 -5.87 3.38
C GLY A 166 -0.21 -4.56 2.97
N GLN A 167 0.22 -3.42 3.54
CA GLN A 167 -0.27 -2.10 3.17
C GLN A 167 0.39 -1.60 1.89
N ILE A 168 -0.31 -0.67 1.23
CA ILE A 168 0.21 0.07 0.08
C ILE A 168 0.62 1.47 0.55
N TRP A 169 1.80 1.91 0.12
CA TRP A 169 2.37 3.20 0.49
C TRP A 169 2.83 3.96 -0.75
N HIS A 170 2.59 5.26 -0.79
CA HIS A 170 3.18 6.15 -1.77
C HIS A 170 4.48 6.71 -1.20
N LEU A 171 5.58 6.61 -1.94
CA LEU A 171 6.86 7.25 -1.60
C LEU A 171 7.25 8.17 -2.76
N ALA A 172 7.65 9.39 -2.43
CA ALA A 172 8.09 10.41 -3.37
C ALA A 172 9.18 11.31 -2.75
N GLY A 173 9.69 12.25 -3.54
CA GLY A 173 10.72 13.20 -3.09
C GLY A 173 10.25 14.15 -1.99
N GLU A 174 8.95 14.30 -1.79
CA GLU A 174 8.30 15.23 -0.85
C GLU A 174 7.80 14.55 0.43
N GLY A 175 7.48 13.26 0.36
CA GLY A 175 7.04 12.51 1.54
C GLY A 175 6.75 11.05 1.28
N ALA A 176 6.30 10.38 2.34
CA ALA A 176 5.72 9.05 2.29
C ALA A 176 4.40 9.02 3.05
N ALA A 177 3.39 8.35 2.48
CA ALA A 177 2.08 8.19 3.10
C ALA A 177 1.41 6.89 2.68
N PRO A 178 0.61 6.25 3.54
CA PRO A 178 -0.16 5.07 3.16
C PRO A 178 -1.24 5.44 2.12
N PHE A 179 -1.60 4.48 1.28
CA PHE A 179 -2.72 4.63 0.34
C PHE A 179 -4.04 4.89 1.05
N ALA A 180 -4.31 4.13 2.11
CA ALA A 180 -5.58 4.16 2.82
C ALA A 180 -5.40 4.12 4.34
N GLY A 181 -6.43 4.53 5.06
CA GLY A 181 -6.48 4.55 6.52
C GLY A 181 -6.31 5.95 7.11
N PRO A 182 -6.23 6.07 8.45
CA PRO A 182 -6.30 7.37 9.14
C PRO A 182 -5.26 8.42 8.72
N PHE A 183 -4.14 7.96 8.15
CA PHE A 183 -3.04 8.82 7.70
C PHE A 183 -2.81 8.73 6.19
N GLY A 184 -3.71 8.09 5.45
CA GLY A 184 -3.56 7.84 4.01
C GLY A 184 -4.31 8.82 3.12
N PHE A 185 -4.14 8.65 1.81
CA PHE A 185 -4.82 9.47 0.80
C PHE A 185 -6.31 9.18 0.69
N THR A 186 -6.73 7.97 1.05
CA THR A 186 -8.10 7.49 0.86
C THR A 186 -8.67 6.84 2.11
N THR A 187 -10.00 6.75 2.16
CA THR A 187 -10.76 5.95 3.13
C THR A 187 -11.09 4.55 2.60
N ALA A 188 -10.47 4.14 1.49
CA ALA A 188 -10.73 2.87 0.83
C ALA A 188 -10.28 1.67 1.68
N GLN A 189 -10.61 0.48 1.20
CA GLN A 189 -10.05 -0.75 1.76
C GLN A 189 -8.51 -0.67 1.72
N GLN A 190 -7.88 -1.07 2.82
CA GLN A 190 -6.43 -1.12 2.96
C GLN A 190 -5.81 -2.28 2.16
N GLY A 191 -4.51 -2.19 1.89
CA GLY A 191 -3.73 -3.20 1.19
C GLY A 191 -3.95 -3.32 -0.32
N PHE A 192 -3.29 -4.31 -0.93
CA PHE A 192 -3.19 -4.45 -2.39
C PHE A 192 -4.55 -4.55 -3.09
N ALA A 193 -5.47 -5.38 -2.58
CA ALA A 193 -6.79 -5.53 -3.19
C ALA A 193 -7.58 -4.23 -3.15
N GLY A 194 -7.61 -3.54 -2.00
CA GLY A 194 -8.30 -2.27 -1.88
C GLY A 194 -7.75 -1.19 -2.82
N TRP A 195 -6.42 -1.12 -2.95
CA TRP A 195 -5.76 -0.23 -3.91
C TRP A 195 -6.17 -0.51 -5.36
N VAL A 196 -6.14 -1.78 -5.79
CA VAL A 196 -6.59 -2.17 -7.14
C VAL A 196 -8.08 -1.88 -7.32
N PHE A 197 -8.93 -2.13 -6.32
CA PHE A 197 -10.38 -1.92 -6.44
C PHE A 197 -10.73 -0.45 -6.55
N HIS A 198 -10.01 0.41 -5.84
CA HIS A 198 -10.16 1.85 -5.93
C HIS A 198 -9.81 2.35 -7.34
N TRP A 199 -8.65 1.93 -7.87
CA TRP A 199 -8.25 2.20 -9.25
C TRP A 199 -9.28 1.68 -10.27
N ALA A 200 -9.72 0.43 -10.13
CA ALA A 200 -10.66 -0.19 -11.08
C ALA A 200 -12.04 0.48 -11.07
N SER A 201 -12.35 1.25 -10.03
CA SER A 201 -13.57 2.06 -9.92
C SER A 201 -13.42 3.44 -10.59
N GLY A 202 -12.27 3.73 -11.21
CA GLY A 202 -11.99 5.00 -11.88
C GLY A 202 -11.68 6.16 -10.94
N LYS A 203 -11.38 5.88 -9.66
CA LYS A 203 -11.06 6.89 -8.65
C LYS A 203 -9.57 7.20 -8.64
N ASP A 204 -9.24 8.45 -8.31
CA ASP A 204 -7.86 8.91 -8.15
C ASP A 204 -7.21 8.23 -6.93
N LEU A 205 -5.96 7.76 -7.09
CA LEU A 205 -5.22 7.03 -6.05
C LEU A 205 -4.67 7.97 -4.94
N MET A 206 -4.56 9.27 -5.22
CA MET A 206 -4.02 10.30 -4.33
C MET A 206 -5.07 11.32 -3.87
N VAL A 207 -6.24 11.38 -4.51
CA VAL A 207 -7.34 12.28 -4.13
C VAL A 207 -8.56 11.49 -3.66
N GLY A 208 -8.90 11.61 -2.38
CA GLY A 208 -10.24 11.31 -1.90
C GLY A 208 -11.21 12.34 -2.45
N SER A 209 -11.77 12.13 -3.63
CA SER A 209 -12.84 12.98 -4.17
C SER A 209 -14.14 12.68 -3.42
N ASP A 210 -14.23 13.15 -2.18
CA ASP A 210 -15.49 13.59 -1.60
C ASP A 210 -15.61 15.10 -1.86
N GLU A 211 -15.61 15.50 -3.13
CA GLU A 211 -16.38 16.68 -3.53
C GLU A 211 -17.68 16.12 -4.08
N ASP A 212 -18.69 16.09 -3.21
CA ASP A 212 -20.08 15.94 -3.61
C ASP A 212 -20.34 16.96 -4.72
N HIS A 213 -20.53 16.47 -5.95
CA HIS A 213 -21.17 17.24 -6.99
C HIS A 213 -22.60 17.47 -6.51
N VAL A 214 -22.82 18.61 -5.85
CA VAL A 214 -24.16 19.14 -5.67
C VAL A 214 -24.62 19.54 -7.07
N ASP A 215 -25.26 18.60 -7.74
CA ASP A 215 -26.15 18.91 -8.86
C ASP A 215 -27.30 19.74 -8.29
N ASP A 216 -27.12 21.06 -8.23
CA ASP A 216 -28.22 22.02 -8.10
C ASP A 216 -28.96 22.07 -9.45
N GLU A 217 -29.65 20.99 -9.80
CA GLU A 217 -30.80 21.03 -10.70
C GLU A 217 -32.04 20.62 -9.92
N ASP A 218 -32.77 21.61 -9.41
CA ASP A 218 -34.23 21.53 -9.27
C ASP A 218 -34.85 22.93 -9.36
N GLU A 219 -35.48 23.15 -10.52
CA GLU A 219 -36.75 23.84 -10.76
C GLU A 219 -37.27 24.83 -9.71
N LEU A 220 -37.43 26.10 -10.13
CA LEU A 220 -38.65 26.85 -9.85
C LEU A 220 -39.14 27.56 -11.13
N GLU A 221 -39.87 26.81 -11.94
CA GLU A 221 -40.98 27.39 -12.71
C GLU A 221 -42.12 27.75 -11.76
N GLY A 222 -42.76 28.90 -12.03
CA GLY A 222 -44.16 29.13 -11.66
C GLY A 222 -44.41 30.21 -10.62
N GLY A 223 -44.73 31.42 -11.08
CA GLY A 223 -45.25 32.48 -10.22
C GLY A 223 -45.58 33.77 -10.96
N ASP A 224 -46.41 33.70 -12.00
CA ASP A 224 -47.25 34.83 -12.40
C ASP A 224 -48.10 35.26 -11.21
N LEU A 225 -48.22 36.57 -10.95
CA LEU A 225 -49.48 37.24 -10.62
C LEU A 225 -49.26 38.77 -10.41
N SER A 226 -49.96 39.51 -11.28
CA SER A 226 -50.46 40.91 -11.21
C SER A 226 -49.50 42.09 -11.35
#